data_AF-A0A969EX15-F1
#
_entry.id   AF-A0A969EX15-F1
#
_cell.length_a   1.000
_cell.length_b   1.000
_cell.length_c   1.000
_cell.angle_alpha   90.00
_cell.angle_beta   90.00
_cell.angle_gamma   90.00
#
_symmetry.space_group_name_H-M   'P 1'
#
loop_
_entity.id
_entity.type
_entity.pdbx_description
1 polymer ?
#
loop_
_entity_poly.entity_id
_entity_poly.type
_entity_poly.pdbx_seq_one_letter_code
_entity_poly.pdbx_strand_id
1 'polypeptide(L)'
;MNALEAEKLKILRQAIDAAANALELADAVKALAAEAIPETAPELIRALNYNNPGAAVAAVDGLIAIGEPAVQPLLELLDNYNYGARAWALRALSGIGDPRSLSLLLDTAENDFALSVRRAAAYGLGRIHWEKMGADAVPQAQAQCLQVLLQLCSDPEWIVRYAAIAQSRR
;
A
#
# COMPACT_ATOMS: atom_id res chain seq x y z
N MET A 1 -1.23 15.09 21.12
CA MET A 1 -2.63 14.63 21.17
C MET A 1 -3.25 15.08 22.48
N ASN A 2 -4.37 15.79 22.43
CA ASN A 2 -5.12 16.21 23.62
C ASN A 2 -6.11 15.11 24.08
N ALA A 3 -6.73 15.28 25.25
CA ALA A 3 -7.63 14.28 25.82
C ALA A 3 -8.87 14.00 24.96
N LEU A 4 -9.37 15.00 24.22
CA LEU A 4 -10.52 14.86 23.33
C LEU A 4 -10.16 14.04 22.08
N GLU A 5 -9.00 14.29 21.49
CA GLU A 5 -8.47 13.52 20.35
C GLU A 5 -8.21 12.07 20.73
N ALA A 6 -7.64 11.82 21.93
CA ALA A 6 -7.41 10.47 22.42
C ALA A 6 -8.71 9.69 22.64
N GLU A 7 -9.75 10.33 23.19
CA GLU A 7 -11.05 9.68 23.37
C GLU A 7 -11.75 9.45 22.03
N LYS A 8 -11.68 10.42 21.11
CA LYS A 8 -12.19 10.25 19.74
C LYS A 8 -11.52 9.06 19.05
N LEU A 9 -10.19 8.96 19.14
CA LEU A 9 -9.44 7.86 18.53
C LEU A 9 -9.84 6.50 19.11
N LYS A 10 -10.00 6.43 20.42
CA LYS A 10 -10.49 5.22 21.11
C LYS A 10 -11.87 4.81 20.62
N ILE A 11 -12.80 5.76 20.47
CA ILE A 11 -14.14 5.50 19.94
C ILE A 11 -14.07 4.96 18.50
N LEU A 12 -13.23 5.56 17.65
CA LEU A 12 -13.08 5.11 16.25
C LEU A 12 -12.52 3.69 16.16
N ARG A 13 -11.54 3.34 17.00
CA ARG A 13 -11.01 1.96 17.08
C ARG A 13 -12.09 0.97 17.51
N GLN A 14 -12.87 1.33 18.54
CA GLN A 14 -13.99 0.50 19.00
C GLN A 14 -15.07 0.32 17.93
N ALA A 15 -15.34 1.35 17.11
CA ALA A 15 -16.31 1.27 16.02
C ALA A 15 -15.89 0.24 14.95
N ILE A 16 -14.59 0.09 14.68
CA ILE A 16 -14.08 -0.94 13.77
C ILE A 16 -14.32 -2.34 14.35
N ASP A 17 -14.02 -2.53 15.63
CA ASP A 17 -14.17 -3.85 16.29
C ASP A 17 -15.65 -4.22 16.50
N ALA A 18 -16.54 -3.25 16.63
CA ALA A 18 -17.97 -3.45 16.87
C ALA A 18 -18.82 -3.52 15.59
N ALA A 19 -18.23 -3.28 14.41
CA ALA A 19 -18.97 -3.26 13.15
C ALA A 19 -19.65 -4.61 12.88
N ALA A 20 -20.98 -4.60 12.75
CA ALA A 20 -21.77 -5.81 12.54
C ALA A 20 -21.93 -6.17 11.05
N ASN A 21 -21.65 -5.23 10.15
CA ASN A 21 -21.78 -5.44 8.71
C ASN A 21 -20.74 -4.66 7.90
N ALA A 22 -20.71 -4.94 6.59
CA ALA A 22 -19.72 -4.37 5.69
C ALA A 22 -19.81 -2.84 5.57
N LEU A 23 -21.00 -2.26 5.67
CA LEU A 23 -21.18 -0.81 5.56
C LEU A 23 -20.62 -0.12 6.81
N GLU A 24 -21.02 -0.59 7.99
CA GLU A 24 -20.53 -0.07 9.28
C GLU A 24 -19.00 -0.15 9.37
N LEU A 25 -18.41 -1.27 8.94
CA LEU A 25 -16.97 -1.42 8.92
C LEU A 25 -16.30 -0.42 7.97
N ALA A 26 -16.87 -0.21 6.78
CA ALA A 26 -16.33 0.74 5.82
C ALA A 26 -16.41 2.18 6.33
N ASP A 27 -17.52 2.55 6.97
CA ASP A 27 -17.72 3.87 7.56
C ASP A 27 -16.79 4.11 8.76
N ALA A 28 -16.62 3.10 9.62
CA ALA A 28 -15.70 3.18 10.77
C ALA A 28 -14.24 3.35 10.31
N VAL A 29 -13.81 2.56 9.32
CA VAL A 29 -12.46 2.67 8.76
C VAL A 29 -12.27 4.01 8.04
N LYS A 30 -13.27 4.49 7.32
CA LYS A 30 -13.24 5.81 6.67
C LYS A 30 -13.12 6.94 7.68
N ALA A 31 -13.84 6.86 8.80
CA ALA A 31 -13.74 7.85 9.86
C ALA A 31 -12.35 7.84 10.52
N LEU A 32 -11.76 6.67 10.77
CA LEU A 32 -10.39 6.56 11.28
C LEU A 32 -9.36 7.09 10.28
N ALA A 33 -9.49 6.73 9.00
CA ALA A 33 -8.62 7.15 7.92
C ALA A 33 -8.59 8.68 7.73
N ALA A 34 -9.74 9.35 7.91
CA ALA A 34 -9.88 10.79 7.77
C ALA A 34 -9.05 11.59 8.80
N GLU A 35 -8.67 10.98 9.92
CA GLU A 35 -7.82 11.64 10.93
C GLU A 35 -6.34 11.68 10.51
N ALA A 36 -5.91 10.81 9.60
CA ALA A 36 -4.53 10.71 9.11
C ALA A 36 -3.46 10.66 10.23
N ILE A 37 -3.78 9.97 11.33
CA ILE A 37 -2.92 9.84 12.50
C ILE A 37 -1.94 8.67 12.29
N PRO A 38 -0.61 8.87 12.32
CA PRO A 38 0.37 7.80 12.10
C PRO A 38 0.19 6.57 12.98
N GLU A 39 -0.19 6.77 14.24
CA GLU A 39 -0.40 5.73 15.24
C GLU A 39 -1.57 4.80 14.92
N THR A 40 -2.38 5.11 13.90
CA THR A 40 -3.51 4.29 13.45
C THR A 40 -3.19 3.42 12.23
N ALA A 41 -1.96 3.49 11.71
CA ALA A 41 -1.54 2.68 10.58
C ALA A 41 -1.79 1.17 10.80
N PRO A 42 -1.49 0.57 11.98
CA PRO A 42 -1.77 -0.85 12.21
C PRO A 42 -3.24 -1.22 12.06
N GLU A 43 -4.17 -0.38 12.52
CA GLU A 43 -5.60 -0.62 12.40
C GLU A 43 -6.08 -0.50 10.95
N LEU A 44 -5.57 0.47 10.20
CA LEU A 44 -5.86 0.61 8.76
C LEU A 44 -5.30 -0.58 7.98
N ILE A 45 -4.09 -1.06 8.30
CA ILE A 45 -3.51 -2.26 7.67
C ILE A 45 -4.35 -3.50 8.00
N ARG A 46 -4.80 -3.64 9.25
CA ARG A 46 -5.70 -4.72 9.66
C ARG A 46 -7.00 -4.70 8.85
N ALA A 47 -7.54 -3.52 8.55
CA ALA A 47 -8.75 -3.37 7.75
C ALA A 47 -8.63 -3.91 6.31
N LEU A 48 -7.42 -3.96 5.75
CA LEU A 48 -7.17 -4.54 4.43
C LEU A 48 -7.48 -6.05 4.37
N ASN A 49 -7.52 -6.73 5.52
CA ASN A 49 -7.76 -8.17 5.63
C ASN A 49 -9.24 -8.56 5.65
N TYR A 50 -10.16 -7.62 5.92
CA TYR A 50 -11.56 -7.95 6.22
C TYR A 50 -12.45 -8.30 5.02
N ASN A 51 -11.87 -8.64 3.87
CA ASN A 51 -12.59 -8.93 2.61
C ASN A 51 -13.72 -7.91 2.32
N ASN A 52 -13.45 -6.64 2.61
CA ASN A 52 -14.40 -5.54 2.45
C ASN A 52 -13.76 -4.47 1.56
N PRO A 53 -14.15 -4.38 0.29
CA PRO A 53 -13.56 -3.42 -0.65
C PRO A 53 -13.72 -1.96 -0.22
N GLY A 54 -14.85 -1.59 0.40
CA GLY A 54 -15.09 -0.22 0.87
C GLY A 54 -14.14 0.17 2.00
N ALA A 55 -13.99 -0.72 2.99
CA ALA A 55 -13.03 -0.55 4.08
C ALA A 55 -11.59 -0.53 3.56
N ALA A 56 -11.25 -1.41 2.62
CA ALA A 56 -9.91 -1.48 2.06
C ALA A 56 -9.53 -0.21 1.28
N VAL A 57 -10.44 0.36 0.48
CA VAL A 57 -10.20 1.64 -0.22
C VAL A 57 -9.99 2.77 0.79
N ALA A 58 -10.87 2.88 1.79
CA ALA A 58 -10.75 3.91 2.82
C ALA A 58 -9.44 3.78 3.62
N ALA A 59 -9.04 2.56 3.95
CA ALA A 59 -7.77 2.30 4.62
C ALA A 59 -6.56 2.67 3.77
N VAL A 60 -6.56 2.33 2.47
CA VAL A 60 -5.49 2.73 1.55
C VAL A 60 -5.39 4.25 1.45
N ASP A 61 -6.51 4.95 1.28
CA ASP A 61 -6.52 6.42 1.22
C ASP A 61 -5.99 7.05 2.52
N GLY A 62 -6.38 6.50 3.67
CA GLY A 62 -5.87 6.92 4.98
C GLY A 62 -4.37 6.67 5.15
N LEU A 63 -3.88 5.51 4.74
CA LEU A 63 -2.44 5.18 4.80
C LEU A 63 -1.61 6.10 3.89
N ILE A 64 -2.14 6.44 2.71
CA ILE A 64 -1.51 7.41 1.80
C ILE A 64 -1.51 8.82 2.43
N ALA A 65 -2.61 9.21 3.09
CA ALA A 65 -2.69 10.49 3.78
C ALA A 65 -1.73 10.59 4.98
N ILE A 66 -1.50 9.47 5.70
CA ILE A 66 -0.46 9.37 6.73
C ILE A 66 0.93 9.57 6.11
N GLY A 67 1.20 8.93 4.96
CA GLY A 67 2.45 9.09 4.22
C GLY A 67 3.60 8.24 4.76
N GLU A 68 4.81 8.82 4.84
CA GLU A 68 6.04 8.11 5.24
C GLU A 68 5.97 7.33 6.57
N PRO A 69 5.27 7.79 7.62
CA PRO A 69 5.12 7.04 8.86
C PRO A 69 4.39 5.69 8.69
N ALA A 70 3.54 5.55 7.66
CA ALA A 70 2.82 4.30 7.40
C ALA A 70 3.69 3.24 6.72
N VAL A 71 4.84 3.61 6.16
CA VAL A 71 5.68 2.71 5.34
C VAL A 71 6.24 1.55 6.17
N GLN A 72 6.84 1.82 7.32
CA GLN A 72 7.43 0.76 8.15
C GLN A 72 6.34 -0.22 8.65
N PRO A 73 5.20 0.25 9.21
CA PRO A 73 4.08 -0.64 9.53
C PRO A 73 3.60 -1.47 8.33
N LEU A 74 3.50 -0.88 7.13
CA LEU A 74 3.10 -1.59 5.92
C LEU A 74 4.08 -2.70 5.51
N LEU A 75 5.38 -2.48 5.69
CA LEU A 75 6.41 -3.47 5.40
C LEU A 75 6.42 -4.62 6.43
N GLU A 76 6.10 -4.33 7.70
CA GLU A 76 6.12 -5.31 8.79
C GLU A 76 4.84 -6.13 8.91
N LEU A 77 3.68 -5.54 8.60
CA LEU A 77 2.36 -6.12 8.84
C LEU A 77 1.70 -6.66 7.56
N LEU A 78 2.46 -6.81 6.48
CA LEU A 78 1.97 -7.34 5.21
C LEU A 78 1.49 -8.80 5.39
N ASP A 79 0.25 -9.10 5.00
CA ASP A 79 -0.25 -10.47 5.01
C ASP A 79 0.30 -11.26 3.80
N ASN A 80 1.14 -12.26 4.10
CA ASN A 80 1.78 -13.10 3.09
C ASN A 80 0.82 -14.15 2.48
N TYR A 81 -0.30 -14.45 3.13
CA TYR A 81 -1.27 -15.45 2.69
C TYR A 81 -2.46 -14.81 1.94
N ASN A 82 -2.94 -13.67 2.43
CA ASN A 82 -4.06 -12.96 1.81
C ASN A 82 -3.59 -12.06 0.66
N TYR A 83 -3.63 -12.59 -0.57
CA TYR A 83 -3.24 -11.84 -1.76
C TYR A 83 -4.08 -10.57 -1.99
N GLY A 84 -5.33 -10.54 -1.52
CA GLY A 84 -6.19 -9.37 -1.61
C GLY A 84 -5.69 -8.24 -0.73
N ALA A 85 -5.44 -8.55 0.55
CA ALA A 85 -4.87 -7.60 1.51
C ALA A 85 -3.49 -7.11 1.07
N ARG A 86 -2.65 -8.03 0.58
CA ARG A 86 -1.33 -7.70 0.02
C ARG A 86 -1.43 -6.74 -1.16
N ALA A 87 -2.33 -6.98 -2.11
CA ALA A 87 -2.54 -6.07 -3.24
C ALA A 87 -2.96 -4.66 -2.78
N TRP A 88 -3.78 -4.55 -1.73
CA TRP A 88 -4.15 -3.26 -1.14
C TRP A 88 -2.97 -2.59 -0.43
N ALA A 89 -2.18 -3.34 0.33
CA ALA A 89 -1.01 -2.82 1.01
C ALA A 89 0.05 -2.29 0.02
N LEU A 90 0.31 -3.01 -1.08
CA LEU A 90 1.18 -2.53 -2.15
C LEU A 90 0.62 -1.28 -2.84
N ARG A 91 -0.72 -1.14 -2.98
CA ARG A 91 -1.32 0.11 -3.48
C ARG A 91 -1.06 1.29 -2.55
N ALA A 92 -1.17 1.09 -1.23
CA ALA A 92 -0.82 2.12 -0.26
C ALA A 92 0.66 2.51 -0.38
N LEU A 93 1.58 1.53 -0.36
CA LEU A 93 3.02 1.77 -0.55
C LEU A 93 3.33 2.51 -1.86
N SER A 94 2.66 2.12 -2.95
CA SER A 94 2.79 2.79 -4.26
C SER A 94 2.25 4.22 -4.27
N GLY A 95 1.18 4.49 -3.51
CA GLY A 95 0.63 5.83 -3.36
C GLY A 95 1.55 6.74 -2.55
N ILE A 96 2.23 6.20 -1.54
CA ILE A 96 3.22 6.91 -0.71
C ILE A 96 4.53 7.14 -1.48
N GLY A 97 4.97 6.17 -2.28
CA GLY A 97 6.16 6.26 -3.16
C GLY A 97 7.50 6.26 -2.41
N ASP A 98 7.53 5.80 -1.17
CA ASP A 98 8.77 5.82 -0.35
C ASP A 98 9.79 4.77 -0.83
N PRO A 99 11.05 5.14 -1.09
CA PRO A 99 12.10 4.22 -1.55
C PRO A 99 12.37 3.03 -0.61
N ARG A 100 12.02 3.10 0.68
CA ARG A 100 12.12 1.95 1.60
C ARG A 100 11.30 0.74 1.14
N SER A 101 10.28 0.96 0.31
CA SER A 101 9.46 -0.11 -0.27
C SER A 101 10.04 -0.75 -1.54
N LEU A 102 11.13 -0.20 -2.09
CA LEU A 102 11.67 -0.61 -3.39
C LEU A 102 12.02 -2.11 -3.44
N SER A 103 12.70 -2.64 -2.42
CA SER A 103 13.09 -4.05 -2.38
C SER A 103 11.88 -4.98 -2.41
N LEU A 104 10.85 -4.68 -1.61
CA LEU A 104 9.60 -5.44 -1.60
C LEU A 104 8.89 -5.34 -2.95
N LEU A 105 8.82 -4.15 -3.55
CA LEU A 105 8.16 -3.94 -4.83
C LEU A 105 8.85 -4.69 -5.98
N LEU A 106 10.18 -4.71 -6.01
CA LEU A 106 10.95 -5.47 -7.01
C LEU A 106 10.65 -6.96 -6.88
N ASP A 107 10.84 -7.53 -5.69
CA ASP A 107 10.61 -8.95 -5.42
C ASP A 107 9.16 -9.36 -5.73
N THR A 108 8.19 -8.57 -5.28
CA THR A 108 6.77 -8.84 -5.47
C THR A 108 6.36 -8.79 -6.95
N ALA A 109 6.92 -7.87 -7.72
CA ALA A 109 6.59 -7.75 -9.14
C ALA A 109 7.07 -8.98 -9.94
N GLU A 110 8.21 -9.55 -9.56
CA GLU A 110 8.79 -10.73 -10.22
C GLU A 110 8.20 -12.04 -9.71
N ASN A 111 8.01 -12.19 -8.40
CA ASN A 111 7.88 -13.49 -7.75
C ASN A 111 6.50 -13.79 -7.15
N ASP A 112 5.61 -12.80 -6.99
CA ASP A 112 4.30 -13.06 -6.39
C ASP A 112 3.41 -13.90 -7.34
N PHE A 113 2.73 -14.92 -6.83
CA PHE A 113 1.86 -15.76 -7.65
C PHE A 113 0.58 -15.04 -8.10
N ALA A 114 0.12 -14.03 -7.36
CA ALA A 114 -1.13 -13.34 -7.63
C ALA A 114 -0.92 -12.15 -8.57
N LEU A 115 -1.54 -12.22 -9.76
CA LEU A 115 -1.38 -11.21 -10.80
C LEU A 115 -1.82 -9.80 -10.36
N SER A 116 -2.82 -9.70 -9.49
CA SER A 116 -3.26 -8.42 -8.91
C SER A 116 -2.19 -7.78 -8.01
N VAL A 117 -1.43 -8.61 -7.30
CA VAL A 117 -0.34 -8.19 -6.42
C VAL A 117 0.87 -7.77 -7.27
N ARG A 118 1.28 -8.60 -8.24
CA ARG A 118 2.35 -8.25 -9.20
C ARG A 118 2.06 -6.94 -9.93
N ARG A 119 0.81 -6.74 -10.37
CA ARG A 119 0.37 -5.49 -10.99
C ARG A 119 0.50 -4.29 -10.04
N ALA A 120 0.12 -4.43 -8.77
CA ALA A 120 0.25 -3.37 -7.78
C ALA A 120 1.72 -3.03 -7.52
N ALA A 121 2.60 -4.04 -7.47
CA ALA A 121 4.03 -3.84 -7.30
C ALA A 121 4.67 -3.15 -8.52
N ALA A 122 4.37 -3.62 -9.73
CA ALA A 122 4.81 -2.97 -10.97
C ALA A 122 4.32 -1.52 -11.08
N TYR A 123 3.12 -1.23 -10.59
CA TYR A 123 2.60 0.13 -10.47
C TYR A 123 3.46 0.97 -9.50
N GLY A 124 3.80 0.45 -8.33
CA GLY A 124 4.64 1.12 -7.33
C GLY A 124 6.06 1.42 -7.78
N LEU A 125 6.67 0.52 -8.57
CA LEU A 125 8.00 0.70 -9.13
C LEU A 125 8.12 1.99 -9.96
N GLY A 126 7.05 2.37 -10.69
CA GLY A 126 7.00 3.63 -11.45
C GLY A 126 6.68 4.88 -10.63
N ARG A 127 6.51 4.75 -9.30
CA ARG A 127 6.02 5.81 -8.41
C ARG A 127 7.01 6.15 -7.29
N ILE A 128 8.22 5.57 -7.33
CA ILE A 128 9.24 5.83 -6.32
C ILE A 128 9.70 7.30 -6.38
N HIS A 129 9.68 7.94 -5.22
CA HIS A 129 10.22 9.26 -4.96
C HIS A 129 11.74 9.17 -4.80
N TRP A 130 12.45 9.12 -5.94
CA TRP A 130 13.91 8.97 -5.98
C TRP A 130 14.66 10.08 -5.23
N GLU A 131 14.06 11.27 -5.10
CA GLU A 131 14.61 12.39 -4.34
C GLU A 131 14.75 12.11 -2.83
N LYS A 132 14.04 11.09 -2.31
CA LYS A 132 14.14 10.64 -0.91
C LYS A 132 15.23 9.59 -0.69
N MET A 133 15.91 9.16 -1.76
CA MET A 133 17.00 8.19 -1.71
C MET A 133 18.35 8.91 -1.74
N GLY A 134 19.39 8.29 -1.17
CA GLY A 134 20.75 8.81 -1.30
C GLY A 134 21.19 8.88 -2.76
N ALA A 135 21.69 10.04 -3.21
CA ALA A 135 21.98 10.31 -4.63
C ALA A 135 22.88 9.26 -5.28
N ASP A 136 23.84 8.70 -4.54
CA ASP A 136 24.77 7.67 -5.03
C ASP A 136 24.08 6.34 -5.36
N ALA A 137 22.96 6.04 -4.68
CA ALA A 137 22.22 4.79 -4.87
C ALA A 137 21.15 4.88 -5.98
N VAL A 138 20.72 6.09 -6.35
CA VAL A 138 19.63 6.31 -7.31
C VAL A 138 19.91 5.68 -8.68
N PRO A 139 21.09 5.85 -9.31
CA PRO A 139 21.33 5.27 -10.64
C PRO A 139 21.22 3.75 -10.67
N GLN A 140 21.76 3.08 -9.65
CA GLN A 140 21.68 1.62 -9.54
C GLN A 140 20.23 1.17 -9.30
N ALA A 141 19.51 1.84 -8.41
CA ALA A 141 18.13 1.52 -8.08
C ALA A 141 17.18 1.72 -9.29
N GLN A 142 17.36 2.81 -10.04
CA GLN A 142 16.63 3.07 -11.28
C GLN A 142 16.95 2.04 -12.36
N ALA A 143 18.22 1.63 -12.50
CA ALA A 143 18.60 0.58 -13.44
C ALA A 143 17.94 -0.77 -13.11
N GLN A 144 17.91 -1.15 -11.82
CA GLN A 144 17.22 -2.36 -11.36
C GLN A 144 15.71 -2.28 -11.62
N CYS A 145 15.08 -1.16 -11.28
CA CYS A 145 13.66 -0.92 -11.54
C CYS A 145 13.33 -1.02 -13.04
N LEU A 146 14.13 -0.38 -13.89
CA LEU A 146 13.97 -0.44 -15.34
C LEU A 146 14.15 -1.87 -15.87
N GLN A 147 15.15 -2.62 -15.39
CA GLN A 147 15.38 -4.00 -15.78
C GLN A 147 14.15 -4.87 -15.47
N VAL A 148 13.60 -4.78 -14.26
CA VAL A 148 12.40 -5.51 -13.86
C VAL A 148 11.21 -5.11 -14.75
N LEU A 149 10.95 -3.82 -14.93
CA LEU A 149 9.84 -3.36 -15.78
C LEU A 149 9.96 -3.83 -17.23
N LEU A 150 11.17 -3.85 -17.81
CA LEU A 150 11.41 -4.40 -19.15
C LEU A 150 11.15 -5.91 -19.23
N GLN A 151 11.54 -6.66 -18.20
CA GLN A 151 11.22 -8.09 -18.11
C GLN A 151 9.70 -8.31 -18.05
N LEU A 152 8.99 -7.52 -17.25
CA LEU A 152 7.52 -7.58 -17.14
C LEU A 152 6.80 -7.23 -18.44
N CYS A 153 7.38 -6.41 -19.32
CA CYS A 153 6.83 -6.16 -20.65
C CYS A 153 6.76 -7.42 -21.54
N SER A 154 7.52 -8.46 -21.19
CA SER A 154 7.53 -9.75 -21.87
C SER A 154 6.80 -10.85 -21.09
N ASP A 155 6.15 -10.52 -19.97
CA ASP A 155 5.43 -11.48 -19.14
C ASP A 155 4.30 -12.17 -19.94
N PRO A 156 4.04 -13.48 -19.76
CA PRO A 156 2.94 -14.16 -20.46
C PRO A 156 1.57 -13.56 -20.13
N GLU A 157 1.40 -12.98 -18.94
CA GLU A 157 0.14 -12.42 -18.48
C GLU A 157 -0.04 -10.97 -18.91
N TRP A 158 -1.10 -10.72 -19.68
CA TRP A 158 -1.35 -9.40 -20.27
C TRP A 158 -1.50 -8.30 -19.21
N ILE A 159 -2.05 -8.64 -18.04
CA ILE A 159 -2.28 -7.69 -16.95
C ILE A 159 -0.96 -7.19 -16.35
N VAL A 160 0.07 -8.05 -16.34
CA VAL A 160 1.41 -7.73 -15.84
C VAL A 160 2.15 -6.87 -16.87
N ARG A 161 2.10 -7.26 -18.15
CA ARG A 161 2.65 -6.43 -19.25
C ARG A 161 2.05 -5.03 -19.26
N TYR A 162 0.73 -4.94 -19.17
CA TYR A 162 0.02 -3.66 -19.17
C TYR A 162 0.44 -2.79 -18.00
N ALA A 163 0.61 -3.36 -16.80
CA ALA A 163 1.03 -2.63 -15.61
C ALA A 163 2.40 -1.98 -15.79
N ALA A 164 3.37 -2.72 -16.37
CA ALA A 164 4.71 -2.24 -16.64
C ALA A 164 4.73 -1.09 -17.66
N ILE A 165 3.91 -1.17 -18.71
CA ILE A 165 3.84 -0.14 -19.77
C ILE A 165 3.06 1.10 -19.32
N ALA A 166 1.98 0.94 -18.55
CA ALA A 166 1.14 2.06 -18.15
C ALA A 166 1.87 3.05 -17.23
N GLN A 167 2.96 2.62 -16.56
CA GLN A 167 3.75 3.48 -15.68
C GLN A 167 4.87 4.25 -16.39
N SER A 168 5.34 3.80 -17.56
CA SER A 168 6.47 4.42 -18.26
C SER A 168 6.13 5.73 -18.99
N ARG A 169 4.92 6.27 -18.78
CA ARG A 169 4.38 7.45 -19.48
C ARG A 169 4.26 8.71 -18.63
N ARG A 170 4.96 8.84 -17.52
CA ARG A 170 4.93 10.05 -16.68
C ARG A 170 6.31 10.51 -16.29
#